data_AF-I2CPD1-F1
#
_entry.id   AF-I2CPD1-F1
#
_cell.length_a   1.000
_cell.length_b   1.000
_cell.length_c   1.000
_cell.angle_alpha   90.00
_cell.angle_beta   90.00
_cell.angle_gamma   90.00
#
_symmetry.space_group_name_H-M   'P 1'
#
loop_
_entity.id
_entity.type
_entity.pdbx_description
1 polymer ?
#
loop_
_entity_poly.entity_id
_entity_poly.type
_entity_poly.pdbx_seq_one_letter_code
_entity_poly.pdbx_strand_id
1 'polypeptide(L)'
;MVTKVVFHPSQTTTLASASEDGLVCLYDTGVSQADEALACILNAESPVRDMTFFGAKGDGLALLTGSEGTSVWHWPSALRALDVEDLRQSAGSFNREKALFSIQYHYDQGTDRLRLALSDVEGSVTVVEVQPGGEMHPLLRLESGHKCLVRAVDSHNGTWVTGGEDARLCLWNEKEQEGQVNQSTAFDRKQKKGKKFAPHFQPY
;
A
#
# COMPACT_ATOMS: atom_id res chain seq x y z
N MET A 1 -6.94 -19.42 11.59
CA MET A 1 -6.48 -19.89 10.26
C MET A 1 -5.29 -19.03 9.89
N VAL A 2 -4.20 -19.63 9.41
CA VAL A 2 -3.03 -18.87 8.94
C VAL A 2 -3.39 -18.15 7.64
N THR A 3 -3.14 -16.85 7.57
CA THR A 3 -3.53 -15.97 6.47
C THR A 3 -2.35 -15.55 5.59
N LYS A 4 -1.16 -15.41 6.19
CA LYS A 4 0.07 -15.03 5.49
C LYS A 4 1.28 -15.71 6.13
N VAL A 5 2.26 -16.05 5.31
CA VAL A 5 3.57 -16.53 5.75
C VAL A 5 4.64 -15.81 4.92
N VAL A 6 5.68 -15.29 5.56
CA VAL A 6 6.75 -14.54 4.89
C VAL A 6 8.09 -14.90 5.52
N PHE A 7 9.08 -15.21 4.68
CA PHE A 7 10.46 -15.40 5.11
C PHE A 7 11.16 -14.05 5.26
N HIS A 8 12.03 -13.95 6.25
CA HIS A 8 12.90 -12.79 6.40
C HIS A 8 13.83 -12.66 5.18
N PRO A 9 14.00 -11.45 4.61
CA PRO A 9 14.70 -11.26 3.33
C PRO A 9 16.19 -11.65 3.37
N SER A 10 16.83 -11.60 4.54
CA SER A 10 18.26 -11.89 4.71
C SER A 10 18.59 -12.96 5.77
N GLN A 11 17.62 -13.38 6.58
CA GLN A 11 17.83 -14.35 7.66
C GLN A 11 17.07 -15.61 7.26
N THR A 12 17.78 -16.56 6.64
CA THR A 12 17.18 -17.70 5.96
C THR A 12 16.39 -18.65 6.84
N THR A 13 16.56 -18.56 8.17
CA THR A 13 15.81 -19.37 9.13
C THR A 13 14.69 -18.60 9.83
N THR A 14 14.56 -17.29 9.59
CA THR A 14 13.50 -16.50 10.24
C THR A 14 12.24 -16.50 9.38
N LEU A 15 11.14 -16.99 9.94
CA LEU A 15 9.82 -17.07 9.29
C LEU A 15 8.77 -16.37 10.15
N ALA A 16 7.95 -15.52 9.55
CA ALA A 16 6.79 -14.95 10.20
C ALA A 16 5.50 -15.58 9.64
N SER A 17 4.58 -15.95 10.52
CA SER A 17 3.22 -16.36 10.15
C SER A 17 2.19 -15.45 10.80
N ALA A 18 1.16 -15.08 10.06
CA ALA A 18 0.05 -14.28 10.53
C ALA A 18 -1.27 -15.06 10.48
N SER A 19 -2.21 -14.73 11.36
CA SER A 19 -3.47 -15.48 11.51
C SER A 19 -4.69 -14.57 11.68
N GLU A 20 -5.86 -15.18 11.45
CA GLU A 20 -7.18 -14.62 11.72
C GLU A 20 -7.43 -14.25 13.19
N ASP A 21 -6.67 -14.84 14.12
CA ASP A 21 -6.79 -14.56 15.55
C ASP A 21 -6.10 -13.25 15.97
N GLY A 22 -5.47 -12.54 15.02
CA GLY A 22 -4.75 -11.30 15.28
C GLY A 22 -3.35 -11.48 15.82
N LEU A 23 -2.82 -12.72 15.84
CA LEU A 23 -1.43 -12.98 16.21
C LEU A 23 -0.53 -13.07 14.98
N VAL A 24 0.68 -12.56 15.15
CA VAL A 24 1.83 -12.82 14.28
C VAL A 24 2.88 -13.53 15.09
N CYS A 25 3.27 -14.73 14.67
CA CYS A 25 4.31 -15.52 15.31
C CYS A 25 5.55 -15.54 14.42
N LEU A 26 6.71 -15.29 15.02
CA LEU A 26 8.01 -15.39 14.36
C LEU A 26 8.73 -16.62 14.88
N TYR A 27 9.33 -17.37 13.95
CA TYR A 27 9.98 -18.64 14.20
C TYR A 27 11.40 -18.66 13.67
N ASP A 28 12.28 -19.37 14.37
CA ASP A 28 13.56 -19.85 13.84
C ASP A 28 13.38 -21.29 13.31
N THR A 29 13.26 -21.42 12.00
CA THR A 29 13.10 -22.69 11.29
C THR A 29 14.37 -23.55 11.28
N GLY A 30 15.49 -23.05 11.83
CA GLY A 30 16.68 -23.85 12.09
C GLY A 30 16.52 -24.77 13.31
N VAL A 31 15.53 -24.48 14.18
CA VAL A 31 15.23 -25.26 15.37
C VAL A 31 14.21 -26.35 15.03
N SER A 32 14.54 -27.61 15.31
CA SER A 32 13.69 -28.76 14.96
C SER A 32 12.47 -28.93 15.86
N GLN A 33 12.53 -28.41 17.10
CA GLN A 33 11.44 -28.51 18.06
C GLN A 33 10.52 -27.30 17.93
N ALA A 34 9.24 -27.54 17.64
CA ALA A 34 8.28 -26.48 17.35
C ALA A 34 8.12 -25.47 18.49
N ASP A 35 8.10 -25.93 19.74
CA ASP A 35 7.92 -25.07 20.92
C ASP A 35 9.14 -24.17 21.18
N GLU A 36 10.33 -24.63 20.80
CA GLU A 36 11.60 -23.88 20.94
C GLU A 36 11.85 -22.97 19.72
N ALA A 37 11.25 -23.28 18.57
CA ALA A 37 11.39 -22.49 17.37
C ALA A 37 10.69 -21.12 17.47
N LEU A 38 9.71 -20.96 18.36
CA LEU A 38 8.98 -19.71 18.53
C LEU A 38 9.88 -18.62 19.15
N ALA A 39 10.21 -17.60 18.36
CA ALA A 39 11.09 -16.50 18.75
C ALA A 39 10.33 -15.29 19.31
N CYS A 40 9.16 -14.96 18.72
CA CYS A 40 8.39 -13.78 19.09
C CYS A 40 6.90 -13.96 18.75
N ILE A 41 6.02 -13.36 19.55
CA ILE A 41 4.61 -13.20 19.24
C ILE A 41 4.28 -11.71 19.28
N LEU A 42 3.64 -11.21 18.22
CA LEU A 42 3.09 -9.86 18.14
C LEU A 42 1.57 -9.96 18.13
N ASN A 43 0.92 -9.11 18.92
CA ASN A 43 -0.53 -9.00 18.97
C ASN A 43 -0.98 -7.80 18.13
N ALA A 44 -1.52 -8.08 16.95
CA ALA A 44 -2.09 -7.08 16.04
C ALA A 44 -3.55 -6.73 16.39
N GLU A 45 -4.15 -7.40 17.38
CA GLU A 45 -5.49 -7.14 17.93
C GLU A 45 -6.67 -7.31 16.95
N SER A 46 -6.38 -7.56 15.67
CA SER A 46 -7.33 -7.73 14.58
C SER A 46 -6.80 -8.73 13.55
N PRO A 47 -7.66 -9.51 12.86
CA PRO A 47 -7.24 -10.51 11.87
C PRO A 47 -6.23 -9.93 10.86
N VAL A 48 -5.04 -10.53 10.75
CA VAL A 48 -4.00 -10.03 9.86
C VAL A 48 -4.21 -10.59 8.45
N ARG A 49 -4.12 -9.73 7.43
CA ARG A 49 -4.33 -10.09 6.02
C ARG A 49 -3.06 -10.06 5.19
N ASP A 50 -2.20 -9.12 5.50
CA ASP A 50 -0.93 -8.98 4.81
C ASP A 50 0.15 -8.56 5.79
N MET A 51 1.39 -8.89 5.42
CA MET A 51 2.57 -8.63 6.22
C MET A 51 3.80 -8.57 5.32
N THR A 52 4.74 -7.68 5.63
CA THR A 52 6.07 -7.69 5.02
C THR A 52 7.15 -7.31 6.03
N PHE A 53 8.31 -7.95 5.90
CA PHE A 53 9.54 -7.44 6.50
C PHE A 53 10.00 -6.19 5.75
N PHE A 54 10.66 -5.27 6.45
CA PHE A 54 11.25 -4.08 5.86
C PHE A 54 12.45 -3.56 6.68
N GLY A 55 13.16 -2.58 6.11
CA GLY A 55 14.38 -1.99 6.65
C GLY A 55 15.62 -2.78 6.24
N ALA A 56 16.75 -2.11 6.12
CA ALA A 56 18.00 -2.72 5.63
C ALA A 56 18.44 -4.00 6.35
N LYS A 57 18.07 -4.16 7.64
CA LYS A 57 18.33 -5.36 8.44
C LYS A 57 17.18 -6.37 8.45
N GLY A 58 15.99 -5.99 8.01
CA GLY A 58 14.76 -6.76 8.12
C GLY A 58 14.16 -6.79 9.53
N ASP A 59 14.60 -5.89 10.43
CA ASP A 59 14.09 -5.82 11.81
C ASP A 59 12.68 -5.19 11.88
N GLY A 60 12.23 -4.56 10.80
CA GLY A 60 10.89 -4.00 10.67
C GLY A 60 9.87 -5.03 10.17
N LEU A 61 8.66 -5.00 10.72
CA LEU A 61 7.52 -5.78 10.25
C LEU A 61 6.28 -4.88 10.13
N ALA A 62 5.73 -4.76 8.92
CA ALA A 62 4.52 -3.99 8.66
C ALA A 62 3.34 -4.94 8.43
N LEU A 63 2.19 -4.63 9.01
CA LEU A 63 0.99 -5.48 9.00
C LEU A 63 -0.21 -4.72 8.44
N LEU A 64 -1.05 -5.40 7.67
CA LEU A 64 -2.40 -4.95 7.35
C LEU A 64 -3.42 -5.87 7.99
N THR A 65 -4.47 -5.30 8.57
CA THR A 65 -5.55 -6.05 9.20
C THR A 65 -6.81 -6.03 8.34
N GLY A 66 -7.68 -7.03 8.52
CA GLY A 66 -8.95 -7.13 7.81
C GLY A 66 -9.95 -6.02 8.14
N SER A 67 -9.68 -5.24 9.19
CA SER A 67 -10.45 -4.04 9.55
C SER A 67 -9.92 -2.76 8.89
N GLU A 68 -9.06 -2.87 7.86
CA GLU A 68 -8.39 -1.75 7.20
C GLU A 68 -7.47 -0.96 8.14
N GLY A 69 -6.91 -1.63 9.16
CA GLY A 69 -5.89 -1.06 10.03
C GLY A 69 -4.49 -1.42 9.58
N THR A 70 -3.50 -0.67 10.05
CA THR A 70 -2.08 -0.99 9.89
C THR A 70 -1.31 -0.82 11.18
N SER A 71 -0.29 -1.65 11.36
CA SER A 71 0.70 -1.44 12.41
C SER A 71 2.10 -1.72 11.89
N VAL A 72 3.09 -1.02 12.47
CA VAL A 72 4.51 -1.19 12.15
C VAL A 72 5.26 -1.54 13.43
N TRP A 73 6.07 -2.58 13.35
CA TRP A 73 6.75 -3.17 14.50
C TRP A 73 8.25 -3.23 14.25
N HIS A 74 9.02 -3.02 15.31
CA HIS A 74 10.35 -3.58 15.41
C HIS A 74 10.22 -4.97 16.06
N TRP A 75 10.26 -6.01 15.23
CA TRP A 75 9.90 -7.36 15.68
C TRP A 75 10.87 -7.94 16.73
N PRO A 76 12.21 -7.71 16.69
CA PRO A 76 13.11 -8.31 17.66
C PRO A 76 12.85 -7.86 19.10
N SER A 77 12.31 -6.65 19.29
CA SER A 77 11.94 -6.12 20.60
C SER A 77 10.44 -6.10 20.87
N ALA A 78 9.63 -6.62 19.95
CA ALA A 78 8.17 -6.53 19.96
C ALA A 78 7.62 -5.09 20.16
N LEU A 79 8.37 -4.07 19.72
CA LEU A 79 7.94 -2.67 19.89
C LEU A 79 7.00 -2.28 18.74
N ARG A 80 5.76 -1.91 19.07
CA ARG A 80 4.81 -1.31 18.12
C ARG A 80 5.15 0.17 17.94
N ALA A 81 5.74 0.52 16.81
CA ALA A 81 6.17 1.87 16.48
C ALA A 81 5.04 2.72 15.88
N LEU A 82 4.12 2.08 15.14
CA LEU A 82 2.94 2.71 14.54
C LEU A 82 1.73 1.81 14.74
N ASP A 83 0.58 2.43 14.97
CA ASP A 83 -0.71 1.78 15.03
C ASP A 83 -1.78 2.74 14.50
N VAL A 84 -2.45 2.34 13.42
CA VAL A 84 -3.48 3.13 12.74
C VAL A 84 -4.69 2.23 12.56
N GLU A 85 -5.75 2.50 13.30
CA GLU A 85 -6.96 1.67 13.30
C GLU A 85 -7.73 1.71 11.97
N ASP A 86 -7.80 2.88 11.33
CA ASP A 86 -8.53 3.07 10.07
C ASP A 86 -7.67 3.83 9.05
N LEU A 87 -7.03 3.08 8.17
CA LEU A 87 -6.23 3.61 7.07
C LEU A 87 -7.02 4.55 6.18
N ARG A 88 -8.34 4.42 6.08
CA ARG A 88 -9.16 5.26 5.20
C ARG A 88 -9.22 6.70 5.69
N GLN A 89 -9.09 6.93 6.99
CA GLN A 89 -9.03 8.27 7.55
C GLN A 89 -7.69 8.93 7.21
N SER A 90 -6.59 8.18 7.36
CA SER A 90 -5.25 8.64 6.99
C SER A 90 -5.10 8.84 5.47
N ALA A 91 -5.70 7.94 4.69
CA ALA A 91 -5.67 7.94 3.23
C ALA A 91 -6.71 8.86 2.57
N GLY A 92 -7.69 9.35 3.31
CA GLY A 92 -8.70 10.31 2.82
C GLY A 92 -8.10 11.64 2.36
N SER A 93 -6.83 11.91 2.69
CA SER A 93 -6.06 13.02 2.15
C SER A 93 -5.61 12.80 0.69
N PHE A 94 -5.48 11.55 0.23
CA PHE A 94 -5.00 11.20 -1.12
C PHE A 94 -6.09 11.21 -2.17
N ASN A 95 -7.32 10.85 -1.79
CA ASN A 95 -8.48 10.92 -2.66
C ASN A 95 -9.71 11.31 -1.84
N ARG A 96 -10.10 12.58 -1.92
CA ARG A 96 -11.24 13.11 -1.15
C ARG A 96 -12.59 12.69 -1.73
N GLU A 97 -12.60 12.19 -2.96
CA GLU A 97 -13.83 11.85 -3.69
C GLU A 97 -14.17 10.36 -3.58
N LYS A 98 -13.17 9.50 -3.37
CA LYS A 98 -13.34 8.04 -3.36
C LYS A 98 -12.68 7.38 -2.15
N ALA A 99 -13.38 6.41 -1.57
CA ALA A 99 -12.81 5.54 -0.56
C ALA A 99 -11.70 4.67 -1.14
N LEU A 100 -10.61 4.54 -0.39
CA LEU A 100 -9.48 3.68 -0.70
C LEU A 100 -9.51 2.44 0.19
N PHE A 101 -9.10 1.29 -0.35
CA PHE A 101 -9.02 0.01 0.34
C PHE A 101 -7.60 -0.50 0.27
N SER A 102 -7.06 -0.98 1.39
CA SER A 102 -5.71 -1.52 1.43
C SER A 102 -5.61 -2.80 0.61
N ILE A 103 -4.52 -2.92 -0.15
CA ILE A 103 -4.23 -4.11 -0.94
C ILE A 103 -3.14 -4.89 -0.22
N GLN A 104 -1.89 -4.43 -0.34
CA GLN A 104 -0.70 -5.10 0.20
C GLN A 104 0.43 -4.10 0.47
N TYR A 105 1.30 -4.44 1.40
CA TYR A 105 2.59 -3.79 1.57
C TYR A 105 3.62 -4.31 0.58
N HIS A 106 4.53 -3.44 0.15
CA HIS A 106 5.71 -3.78 -0.64
C HIS A 106 6.93 -3.07 -0.06
N TYR A 107 8.01 -3.81 0.17
CA TYR A 107 9.29 -3.24 0.60
C TYR A 107 10.28 -3.26 -0.57
N ASP A 108 10.75 -2.07 -0.94
CA ASP A 108 11.81 -1.89 -1.92
C ASP A 108 13.16 -1.86 -1.20
N GLN A 109 13.86 -2.99 -1.21
CA GLN A 109 15.18 -3.12 -0.61
C GLN A 109 16.24 -2.23 -1.28
N GLY A 110 16.07 -1.88 -2.57
CA GLY A 110 17.02 -1.05 -3.30
C GLY A 110 17.01 0.41 -2.83
N THR A 111 15.85 0.91 -2.41
CA THR A 111 15.66 2.28 -1.94
C THR A 111 15.41 2.40 -0.44
N ASP A 112 15.31 1.26 0.25
CA ASP A 112 14.94 1.11 1.66
C ASP A 112 13.60 1.80 1.99
N ARG A 113 12.60 1.62 1.11
CA ARG A 113 11.27 2.25 1.24
C ARG A 113 10.17 1.24 1.43
N LEU A 114 9.32 1.49 2.43
CA LEU A 114 8.08 0.77 2.64
C LEU A 114 6.95 1.46 1.90
N ARG A 115 6.26 0.73 1.04
CA ARG A 115 5.16 1.22 0.22
C ARG A 115 3.88 0.44 0.52
N LEU A 116 2.74 1.12 0.46
CA LEU A 116 1.42 0.52 0.59
C LEU A 116 0.63 0.79 -0.68
N ALA A 117 0.06 -0.25 -1.27
CA ALA A 117 -0.87 -0.12 -2.38
C ALA A 117 -2.31 -0.06 -1.87
N LEU A 118 -3.08 0.87 -2.43
CA LEU A 118 -4.47 1.11 -2.11
C LEU A 118 -5.30 1.07 -3.39
N SER A 119 -6.46 0.42 -3.41
CA SER A 119 -7.40 0.44 -4.54
C SER A 119 -8.57 1.34 -4.24
N ASP A 120 -9.09 2.06 -5.25
CA ASP A 120 -10.49 2.51 -5.22
C ASP A 120 -11.42 1.46 -5.87
N VAL A 121 -12.74 1.64 -5.69
CA VAL A 121 -13.77 0.71 -6.22
C VAL A 121 -13.85 0.67 -7.74
N GLU A 122 -13.28 1.66 -8.43
CA GLU A 122 -13.27 1.73 -9.89
C GLU A 122 -12.04 1.04 -10.50
N GLY A 123 -11.08 0.63 -9.66
CA GLY A 123 -9.90 -0.11 -10.06
C GLY A 123 -8.66 0.74 -10.29
N SER A 124 -8.64 1.98 -9.78
CA SER A 124 -7.39 2.75 -9.71
C SER A 124 -6.57 2.26 -8.52
N VAL A 125 -5.26 2.12 -8.70
CA VAL A 125 -4.33 1.82 -7.60
C VAL A 125 -3.52 3.07 -7.28
N THR A 126 -3.54 3.48 -6.02
CA THR A 126 -2.65 4.51 -5.48
C THR A 126 -1.59 3.82 -4.64
N VAL A 127 -0.32 4.02 -4.97
CA VAL A 127 0.80 3.55 -4.15
C VAL A 127 1.31 4.73 -3.35
N VAL A 128 1.44 4.53 -2.04
CA VAL A 128 1.97 5.52 -1.10
C VAL A 128 3.24 5.00 -0.45
N GLU A 129 4.18 5.89 -0.16
CA GLU A 129 5.32 5.61 0.70
C GLU A 129 4.95 5.89 2.16
N VAL A 130 5.20 4.94 3.05
CA VAL A 130 4.96 5.07 4.49
C VAL A 130 6.20 5.64 5.17
N GLN A 131 6.08 6.83 5.75
CA GLN A 131 7.14 7.50 6.47
C GLN A 131 7.29 6.94 7.90
N PRO A 132 8.48 7.08 8.53
CA PRO A 132 8.69 6.63 9.90
C PRO A 132 7.71 7.21 10.94
N GLY A 133 7.19 8.42 10.70
CA GLY A 133 6.18 9.07 11.55
C GLY A 133 4.74 8.59 11.30
N GLY A 134 4.52 7.63 10.41
CA GLY A 134 3.20 7.15 10.01
C GLY A 134 2.50 7.98 8.93
N GLU A 135 3.08 9.12 8.55
CA GLU A 135 2.63 9.89 7.40
C GLU A 135 2.75 9.05 6.13
N MET A 136 1.78 9.17 5.23
CA MET A 136 1.78 8.46 3.95
C MET A 136 1.87 9.49 2.83
N HIS A 137 2.78 9.27 1.88
CA HIS A 137 2.99 10.19 0.76
C HIS A 137 2.69 9.49 -0.56
N PRO A 138 1.81 10.04 -1.43
CA PRO A 138 1.56 9.48 -2.75
C PRO A 138 2.85 9.40 -3.56
N LEU A 139 3.10 8.23 -4.14
CA LEU A 139 4.24 7.97 -5.01
C LEU A 139 3.80 7.89 -6.47
N LEU A 140 2.84 7.01 -6.77
CA LEU A 140 2.35 6.78 -8.12
C LEU A 140 0.89 6.37 -8.11
N ARG A 141 0.23 6.54 -9.26
CA ARG A 141 -1.16 6.13 -9.48
C ARG A 141 -1.26 5.33 -10.79
N LEU A 142 -1.92 4.19 -10.72
CA LEU A 142 -2.13 3.26 -11.83
C LEU A 142 -3.62 3.29 -12.19
N GLU A 143 -3.96 3.77 -13.38
CA GLU A 143 -5.35 4.02 -13.78
C GLU A 143 -5.67 3.40 -15.13
N SER A 144 -6.98 3.28 -15.43
CA SER A 144 -7.50 2.83 -16.73
C SER A 144 -7.22 1.36 -17.11
N GLY A 145 -6.58 0.58 -16.24
CA GLY A 145 -6.34 -0.86 -16.44
C GLY A 145 -7.51 -1.73 -15.96
N HIS A 146 -7.99 -1.47 -14.74
CA HIS A 146 -9.09 -2.20 -14.13
C HIS A 146 -10.43 -1.45 -14.21
N LYS A 147 -11.51 -2.19 -13.95
CA LYS A 147 -12.91 -1.70 -13.89
C LYS A 147 -13.60 -2.01 -12.56
N CYS A 148 -12.86 -2.58 -11.61
CA CYS A 148 -13.33 -2.98 -10.29
C CYS A 148 -12.15 -3.02 -9.32
N LEU A 149 -12.41 -3.32 -8.05
CA LEU A 149 -11.40 -3.39 -6.98
C LEU A 149 -10.19 -4.23 -7.40
N VAL A 150 -9.01 -3.70 -7.15
CA VAL A 150 -7.75 -4.43 -7.23
C VAL A 150 -7.51 -5.14 -5.91
N ARG A 151 -7.19 -6.43 -5.98
CA ARG A 151 -7.06 -7.32 -4.81
C ARG A 151 -5.64 -7.82 -4.57
N ALA A 152 -4.80 -7.76 -5.59
CA ALA A 152 -3.42 -8.16 -5.50
C ALA A 152 -2.54 -7.20 -6.29
N VAL A 153 -1.35 -6.95 -5.76
CA VAL A 153 -0.29 -6.20 -6.41
C VAL A 153 1.02 -6.92 -6.15
N ASP A 154 1.92 -6.87 -7.12
CA ASP A 154 3.33 -7.20 -6.93
C ASP A 154 4.18 -6.19 -7.68
N SER A 155 5.44 -6.01 -7.27
CA SER A 155 6.37 -5.17 -8.01
C SER A 155 7.80 -5.71 -7.99
N HIS A 156 8.45 -5.58 -9.15
CA HIS A 156 9.81 -6.02 -9.35
C HIS A 156 10.52 -5.07 -10.34
N ASN A 157 11.64 -4.49 -9.93
CA ASN A 157 12.48 -3.61 -10.76
C ASN A 157 11.71 -2.50 -11.51
N GLY A 158 10.83 -1.79 -10.80
CA GLY A 158 10.03 -0.69 -11.37
C GLY A 158 8.89 -1.13 -12.29
N THR A 159 8.62 -2.43 -12.35
CA THR A 159 7.45 -2.99 -13.03
C THR A 159 6.45 -3.45 -11.98
N TRP A 160 5.19 -3.03 -12.11
CA TRP A 160 4.10 -3.43 -11.22
C TRP A 160 3.15 -4.37 -11.96
N VAL A 161 2.63 -5.37 -11.25
CA VAL A 161 1.60 -6.28 -11.73
C VAL A 161 0.41 -6.17 -10.79
N THR A 162 -0.80 -5.99 -11.31
CA THR A 162 -2.01 -5.89 -10.51
C THR A 162 -3.06 -6.90 -10.98
N GLY A 163 -3.81 -7.45 -10.02
CA GLY A 163 -4.94 -8.36 -10.26
C GLY A 163 -6.21 -7.86 -9.60
N GLY A 164 -7.31 -7.78 -10.35
CA GLY A 164 -8.57 -7.22 -9.89
C GLY A 164 -9.75 -8.20 -9.96
N GLU A 165 -10.86 -7.82 -9.32
CA GLU A 165 -12.13 -8.56 -9.35
C GLU A 165 -12.77 -8.61 -10.73
N ASP A 166 -12.30 -7.78 -11.65
CA ASP A 166 -12.70 -7.74 -13.05
C ASP A 166 -12.02 -8.82 -13.92
N ALA A 167 -11.35 -9.78 -13.29
CA ALA A 167 -10.61 -10.87 -13.92
C ALA A 167 -9.49 -10.39 -14.87
N ARG A 168 -8.93 -9.19 -14.61
CA ARG A 168 -7.79 -8.67 -15.37
C ARG A 168 -6.49 -8.80 -14.59
N LEU A 169 -5.42 -9.01 -15.36
CA LEU A 169 -4.06 -8.74 -14.94
C LEU A 169 -3.55 -7.54 -15.74
N CYS A 170 -3.01 -6.54 -15.04
CA CYS A 170 -2.42 -5.36 -15.68
C CYS A 170 -0.95 -5.26 -15.32
N LEU A 171 -0.14 -4.83 -16.29
CA LEU A 171 1.29 -4.60 -16.16
C LEU A 171 1.54 -3.11 -16.29
N TRP A 172 2.39 -2.55 -15.43
CA TRP A 172 2.66 -1.12 -15.37
C TRP A 172 4.15 -0.86 -15.24
N ASN A 173 4.64 0.16 -15.93
CA ASN A 173 6.01 0.62 -15.84
C ASN A 173 6.07 1.94 -15.08
N GLU A 174 6.76 1.96 -13.94
CA GLU A 174 6.84 3.12 -13.03
C GLU A 174 7.34 4.39 -13.74
N LYS A 175 8.34 4.26 -14.61
CA LYS A 175 8.92 5.38 -15.37
C LYS A 175 7.93 6.03 -16.33
N GLU A 176 6.96 5.27 -16.83
CA GLU A 176 5.92 5.79 -17.72
C GLU A 176 4.85 6.58 -16.94
N GLN A 177 4.71 6.29 -15.64
CA GLN A 177 3.73 6.95 -14.76
C GLN A 177 4.26 8.25 -14.15
N GLU A 178 5.56 8.36 -13.85
CA GLU A 178 6.20 9.60 -13.36
C GLU A 178 6.01 10.78 -14.34
N GLY A 179 5.95 10.50 -15.64
CA GLY A 179 5.71 11.50 -16.68
C GLY A 179 4.30 12.11 -16.66
N GLN A 180 3.31 11.42 -16.09
CA GLN A 180 1.92 11.88 -16.03
C GLN A 180 1.63 12.66 -14.74
N VAL A 181 2.24 12.28 -13.61
CA VAL A 181 2.10 12.98 -12.31
C VAL A 181 2.71 14.39 -12.36
N ASN A 182 3.82 14.57 -13.08
CA ASN A 182 4.46 15.88 -13.25
C ASN A 182 3.70 16.83 -14.19
N GLN A 183 2.71 16.36 -14.95
CA GLN A 183 1.86 17.20 -15.79
C GLN A 183 0.55 17.60 -15.10
N SER A 184 0.11 16.85 -14.09
CA SER A 184 -1.17 17.09 -13.40
C SER A 184 -1.11 18.11 -12.25
N THR A 185 0.09 18.56 -11.85
CA THR A 185 0.28 19.58 -10.80
C THR A 185 0.27 21.03 -11.32
N ALA A 186 0.16 21.27 -12.62
CA ALA A 186 0.07 22.61 -13.20
C ALA A 186 -1.38 23.01 -13.51
N PHE A 187 -2.24 23.13 -12.50
CA PHE A 187 -3.52 23.85 -12.63
C PHE A 187 -3.29 25.36 -12.50
N ASP A 188 -2.78 25.98 -13.56
CA ASP A 188 -2.67 27.42 -13.64
C ASP A 188 -4.02 28.04 -14.05
N ARG A 189 -4.70 28.64 -13.08
CA ARG A 189 -6.05 29.19 -13.18
C ARG A 189 -6.07 30.43 -14.08
N LYS A 190 -6.23 30.27 -15.40
CA LYS A 190 -6.56 31.41 -16.28
C LYS A 190 -8.07 31.67 -16.32
N GLN A 191 -8.51 32.67 -15.56
CA GLN A 191 -9.79 33.34 -15.75
C GLN A 191 -9.92 33.81 -17.21
N LYS A 192 -10.85 33.22 -17.99
CA LYS A 192 -11.29 33.81 -19.25
C LYS A 192 -12.23 34.97 -18.95
N LYS A 193 -11.75 36.20 -19.16
CA LYS A 193 -12.56 37.42 -19.18
C LYS A 193 -13.70 37.27 -20.20
N GLY A 194 -14.93 37.51 -19.76
CA GLY A 194 -16.13 37.46 -20.60
C GLY A 194 -16.05 38.46 -21.75
N LYS A 195 -16.39 38.00 -22.96
CA LYS A 195 -16.66 38.88 -24.10
C LYS A 195 -18.11 39.35 -24.01
N LYS A 196 -18.29 40.68 -23.93
CA LYS A 196 -19.59 41.34 -24.07
C LYS A 196 -20.11 41.14 -25.50
N PHE A 197 -21.32 40.62 -25.63
CA PHE A 197 -22.06 40.65 -26.89
C PHE A 197 -22.76 42.00 -27.03
N ALA A 198 -22.54 42.68 -28.16
CA ALA A 198 -23.32 43.84 -28.58
C ALA A 198 -24.42 43.37 -29.55
N PRO A 199 -25.65 43.91 -29.49
CA PRO A 199 -26.72 43.51 -30.37
C PRO A 199 -26.59 44.24 -31.70
N HIS A 200 -26.71 43.53 -32.82
CA HIS A 200 -27.00 44.16 -34.10
C HIS A 200 -28.21 43.47 -34.74
N PHE A 201 -29.34 44.15 -34.63
CA PHE A 201 -30.52 43.98 -35.48
C PHE A 201 -30.30 44.82 -36.74
N GLN A 202 -30.66 44.31 -37.93
CA GLN A 202 -31.47 44.99 -38.97
C GLN A 202 -31.58 44.16 -40.29
N PRO A 203 -32.55 44.48 -41.19
CA PRO A 203 -33.61 43.54 -41.56
C PRO A 203 -33.60 43.14 -43.04
N TYR A 204 -34.42 42.13 -43.37
CA TYR A 204 -35.26 42.06 -44.58
C TYR A 204 -36.55 41.34 -44.21
#